data_AF-A0A1V5YW98-F1
#
_entry.id   AF-A0A1V5YW98-F1
#
_cell.length_a   1.000
_cell.length_b   1.000
_cell.length_c   1.000
_cell.angle_alpha   90.00
_cell.angle_beta   90.00
_cell.angle_gamma   90.00
#
_symmetry.space_group_name_H-M   'P 1'
#
loop_
_entity.id
_entity.type
_entity.pdbx_description
1 polymer ?
#
loop_
_entity_poly.entity_id
_entity_poly.type
_entity_poly.pdbx_seq_one_letter_code
_entity_poly.pdbx_strand_id
1 'polypeptide(L)'
;MLFALGNARALYLSRLAPSPQELNSSLAMGVSINHVASMLIPTVAGAIWVGLGYERLFLGAAAFALILAGVASLVPRSGRRFSVK
;
A
#
# COMPACT_ATOMS: atom_id res chain seq x y z
N MET A 1 13.64 -3.91 -2.21
CA MET A 1 12.63 -3.78 -1.13
C MET A 1 11.20 -3.79 -1.68
N LEU A 2 10.78 -2.82 -2.51
CA LEU A 2 9.38 -2.73 -2.98
C LEU A 2 8.91 -3.89 -3.89
N PHE A 3 9.78 -4.46 -4.73
CA PHE A 3 9.44 -5.63 -5.55
C PHE A 3 9.07 -6.87 -4.72
N ALA A 4 9.77 -7.11 -3.61
CA ALA A 4 9.48 -8.22 -2.72
C ALA A 4 8.10 -8.06 -2.06
N LEU A 5 7.73 -6.83 -1.67
CA LEU A 5 6.41 -6.53 -1.13
C LEU A 5 5.30 -6.67 -2.19
N GLY A 6 5.56 -6.23 -3.43
CA GLY A 6 4.65 -6.43 -4.56
C GLY A 6 4.37 -7.92 -4.82
N ASN A 7 5.42 -8.74 -4.84
CA ASN A 7 5.28 -10.19 -4.97
C ASN A 7 4.55 -10.81 -3.77
N ALA A 8 4.86 -10.40 -2.55
CA ALA A 8 4.17 -10.88 -1.35
C ALA A 8 2.66 -10.57 -1.39
N ARG A 9 2.27 -9.37 -1.87
CA ARG A 9 0.86 -9.01 -2.06
C ARG A 9 0.16 -9.90 -3.09
N ALA A 10 0.82 -10.17 -4.22
CA ALA A 10 0.26 -11.04 -5.25
C ALA A 10 0.09 -12.48 -4.75
N LEU A 11 1.08 -13.00 -4.02
CA LEU A 11 1.02 -14.31 -3.36
C LEU A 11 -0.07 -14.37 -2.28
N TYR A 12 -0.26 -13.30 -1.51
CA TYR A 12 -1.33 -13.24 -0.52
C TYR A 12 -2.71 -13.25 -1.19
N LEU A 13 -2.90 -12.45 -2.24
CA LEU A 13 -4.16 -12.41 -2.98
C LEU A 13 -4.46 -13.73 -3.68
N SER A 14 -3.47 -14.44 -4.21
CA SER A 14 -3.69 -15.75 -4.86
C SER A 14 -4.16 -16.82 -3.88
N ARG A 15 -3.90 -16.66 -2.57
CA ARG A 15 -4.39 -17.56 -1.52
C ARG A 15 -5.84 -17.26 -1.11
N LEU A 16 -6.34 -16.06 -1.41
CA LEU A 16 -7.69 -15.61 -1.08
C LEU A 16 -8.66 -15.70 -2.27
N ALA A 17 -8.13 -15.59 -3.50
CA ALA A 17 -8.94 -15.55 -4.71
C ALA A 17 -9.62 -16.91 -4.97
N PRO A 18 -10.95 -16.95 -5.18
CA PRO A 18 -11.68 -18.17 -5.54
C PRO A 18 -11.33 -18.70 -6.93
N SER A 19 -10.95 -17.82 -7.86
CA SER A 19 -10.66 -18.16 -9.25
C SER A 19 -9.48 -17.36 -9.84
N PRO A 20 -8.77 -17.89 -10.85
CA PRO A 20 -7.67 -17.19 -11.53
C PRO A 20 -8.11 -15.89 -12.22
N GLN A 21 -9.34 -15.83 -12.75
CA GLN A 21 -9.90 -14.63 -13.37
C GLN A 21 -10.05 -13.48 -12.37
N GLU A 22 -10.59 -13.76 -11.18
CA GLU A 22 -10.73 -12.76 -10.11
C GLU A 22 -9.36 -12.28 -9.59
N LEU A 23 -8.38 -13.18 -9.50
CA LEU A 23 -7.02 -12.83 -9.14
C LEU A 23 -6.43 -11.82 -10.14
N ASN A 24 -6.49 -12.13 -11.43
CA ASN A 24 -5.94 -11.27 -12.48
C ASN A 24 -6.66 -9.91 -12.52
N SER A 25 -7.99 -9.90 -12.39
CA SER A 25 -8.77 -8.66 -12.32
C SER A 25 -8.37 -7.79 -11.11
N SER A 26 -8.22 -8.41 -9.93
CA SER A 26 -7.81 -7.72 -8.70
C SER A 26 -6.38 -7.17 -8.77
N LEU A 27 -5.46 -7.93 -9.36
CA LEU A 27 -4.07 -7.48 -9.56
C LEU A 27 -4.00 -6.31 -10.55
N ALA A 28 -4.72 -6.40 -11.67
CA ALA A 28 -4.80 -5.33 -12.66
C ALA A 28 -5.36 -4.04 -12.05
N MET A 29 -6.45 -4.14 -11.28
CA MET A 29 -7.01 -3.00 -10.54
C MET A 29 -5.99 -2.41 -9.55
N GLY A 30 -5.22 -3.25 -8.85
CA GLY A 30 -4.15 -2.81 -7.97
C GLY A 30 -3.08 -1.97 -8.68
N VAL A 31 -2.71 -2.34 -9.92
CA VAL A 31 -1.78 -1.57 -10.75
C VAL A 31 -2.40 -0.23 -11.17
N SER A 32 -3.67 -0.22 -11.59
CA SER A 32 -4.38 1.02 -11.96
C SER A 32 -4.45 2.00 -10.78
N ILE A 33 -4.77 1.52 -9.57
CA ILE A 33 -4.78 2.35 -8.36
C ILE A 33 -3.39 2.92 -8.08
N ASN A 34 -2.34 2.10 -8.19
CA ASN A 34 -0.97 2.56 -7.99
C ASN A 34 -0.59 3.66 -9.00
N HIS A 35 -1.02 3.52 -10.26
CA HIS A 35 -0.79 4.52 -11.29
C HIS A 35 -1.47 5.85 -10.96
N VAL A 36 -2.75 5.80 -10.57
CA VAL A 36 -3.52 6.99 -10.15
C VAL A 36 -2.84 7.66 -8.95
N ALA A 37 -2.46 6.90 -7.92
CA ALA A 37 -1.78 7.45 -6.76
C ALA A 37 -0.45 8.11 -7.14
N SER A 38 0.35 7.47 -7.98
CA SER A 38 1.65 7.99 -8.42
C SER A 38 1.54 9.26 -9.28
N MET A 39 0.41 9.48 -9.95
CA MET A 39 0.12 10.70 -10.71
C MET A 39 -0.41 11.82 -9.81
N LEU A 40 -1.33 11.49 -8.89
CA LEU A 40 -2.02 12.48 -8.06
C LEU A 40 -1.16 12.96 -6.88
N ILE A 41 -0.47 12.05 -6.18
CA ILE A 41 0.28 12.38 -4.96
C ILE A 41 1.35 13.46 -5.23
N PRO A 42 2.21 13.37 -6.27
CA PRO A 42 3.19 14.41 -6.54
C PRO A 42 2.56 15.76 -6.89
N THR A 43 1.45 15.74 -7.64
CA THR A 43 0.72 16.95 -8.01
C THR A 43 0.17 17.68 -6.78
N VAL A 44 -0.48 16.93 -5.88
CA VAL A 44 -1.03 17.48 -4.63
C VAL A 44 0.09 17.92 -3.68
N ALA A 45 1.13 17.10 -3.52
CA ALA A 45 2.28 17.42 -2.69
C ALA A 45 3.02 18.68 -3.18
N GLY A 46 3.18 18.83 -4.50
CA GLY A 46 3.75 20.03 -5.11
C GLY A 46 2.89 21.28 -4.87
N ALA A 47 1.57 21.17 -5.02
CA ALA A 47 0.66 22.27 -4.72
C ALA A 47 0.74 22.71 -3.24
N ILE A 48 0.79 21.74 -2.31
CA ILE A 48 0.97 22.00 -0.88
C ILE A 48 2.32 22.67 -0.61
N TRP A 49 3.40 22.20 -1.24
CA TRP A 49 4.73 22.81 -1.09
C TRP A 49 4.69 24.28 -1.47
N VAL A 50 4.17 24.61 -2.66
CA VAL A 50 4.17 25.99 -3.17
C VAL A 50 3.33 26.91 -2.28
N GLY A 51 2.18 26.45 -1.77
CA GLY A 51 1.28 27.28 -0.97
C GLY A 51 1.62 27.37 0.53
N LEU A 52 2.22 26.33 1.10
CA LEU A 52 2.40 26.18 2.55
C LEU A 52 3.86 25.95 2.98
N GLY A 53 4.79 25.89 2.03
CA GLY A 53 6.20 25.59 2.26
C GLY A 53 6.47 24.09 2.42
N TYR A 54 7.74 23.72 2.23
CA TYR A 54 8.17 22.31 2.34
C TYR A 54 8.05 21.79 3.78
N GLU A 55 8.27 22.63 4.79
CA GLU A 55 8.26 22.26 6.21
C GLU A 55 6.94 21.61 6.61
N ARG A 56 5.81 22.23 6.26
CA ARG A 56 4.47 21.72 6.58
C ARG A 56 4.14 20.45 5.79
N LEU A 57 4.59 20.35 4.54
CA LEU A 57 4.45 19.15 3.73
C LEU A 57 5.15 17.95 4.37
N PHE A 58 6.43 18.11 4.75
CA PHE A 58 7.21 17.03 5.34
C PHE A 58 6.75 16.67 6.76
N LEU A 59 6.35 17.65 7.57
CA LEU A 59 5.72 17.38 8.87
C LEU A 59 4.41 16.59 8.72
N GLY A 60 3.58 16.95 7.73
CA GLY A 60 2.36 16.20 7.41
C GLY A 60 2.66 14.77 6.95
N ALA A 61 3.67 14.58 6.09
CA ALA A 61 4.11 13.26 5.66
C ALA A 61 4.65 12.40 6.82
N ALA A 62 5.39 13.02 7.76
CA ALA A 62 5.88 12.35 8.96
C ALA A 62 4.72 11.91 9.86
N ALA A 63 3.74 12.79 10.11
CA ALA A 63 2.54 12.44 10.89
C ALA A 63 1.76 11.29 10.22
N PHE A 64 1.58 11.34 8.90
CA PHE A 64 0.94 10.27 8.13
C PHE A 64 1.69 8.94 8.25
N ALA A 65 3.03 8.96 8.18
CA ALA A 65 3.85 7.76 8.34
C ALA A 65 3.71 7.15 9.75
N LEU A 66 3.62 7.98 10.80
CA LEU A 66 3.40 7.50 12.17
C LEU A 66 2.02 6.88 12.33
N ILE A 67 0.97 7.47 11.76
CA ILE A 67 -0.37 6.89 11.76
C ILE A 67 -0.35 5.53 11.06
N LEU A 68 0.27 5.45 9.87
CA LEU A 68 0.39 4.22 9.12
C LEU A 68 1.14 3.14 9.92
N ALA A 69 2.25 3.50 10.56
CA ALA A 69 3.00 2.59 11.42
C ALA A 69 2.18 2.14 12.63
N GLY A 70 1.43 3.06 13.26
CA GLY A 70 0.52 2.77 14.36
C GLY A 70 -0.55 1.76 13.95
N VAL A 71 -1.22 1.99 12.82
CA VAL A 71 -2.22 1.06 12.28
C VAL A 71 -1.58 -0.30 11.92
N ALA A 72 -0.40 -0.30 11.29
CA ALA A 72 0.31 -1.53 10.95
C ALA A 72 0.72 -2.33 12.20
N SER A 73 0.99 -1.65 13.33
CA SER A 73 1.31 -2.31 14.60
C SER A 73 0.11 -3.04 15.22
N LEU A 74 -1.12 -2.71 14.81
CA LEU A 74 -2.33 -3.40 15.24
C LEU A 74 -2.53 -4.75 14.56
N VAL A 75 -1.80 -5.04 13.47
CA VAL A 75 -1.91 -6.32 12.77
C VAL A 75 -1.44 -7.44 13.71
N PRO A 76 -2.32 -8.36 14.13
CA PRO A 76 -1.94 -9.44 15.03
C PRO A 76 -0.82 -10.27 14.40
N ARG A 77 0.25 -10.51 15.16
CA ARG A 77 1.32 -11.44 14.74
C ARG A 77 0.72 -12.84 14.65
N SER A 78 0.25 -13.23 13.46
CA SER A 78 -0.29 -14.56 13.22
C SER A 78 0.83 -15.59 13.25
N GLY A 79 1.13 -16.10 14.45
CA GLY A 79 1.83 -17.35 14.65
C GLY A 79 0.80 -18.48 14.72
N ARG A 80 0.42 -19.08 13.57
CA ARG A 80 -0.28 -20.37 13.57
C ARG A 80 -0.04 -21.16 12.29
N ARG A 81 0.41 -22.40 12.51
CA ARG A 81 0.85 -23.43 11.57
C ARG A 81 -0.08 -23.58 10.37
N PHE A 82 0.48 -23.50 9.17
CA PHE A 82 -0.08 -24.16 8.00
C PHE A 82 0.21 -25.67 8.12
N SER A 83 -0.75 -26.42 8.65
CA SER A 83 -0.80 -27.87 8.51
C SER A 83 -1.78 -28.18 7.38
N VAL A 84 -1.26 -28.36 6.17
CA VAL A 84 -2.04 -28.85 5.03
C VAL A 84 -1.87 -30.37 5.02
N LYS A 85 -2.99 -31.08 5.18
CA LYS A 85 -3.13 -32.51 4.86
C LYS A 85 -3.22 -32.68 3.35
#